data_AF-A0AAN9IPP3-F1
#
_entry.id   AF-A0AAN9IPP3-F1
#
_cell.length_a   1.000
_cell.length_b   1.000
_cell.length_c   1.000
_cell.angle_alpha   90.00
_cell.angle_beta   90.00
_cell.angle_gamma   90.00
#
_symmetry.space_group_name_H-M   'P 1'
#
loop_
_entity.id
_entity.type
_entity.pdbx_description
1 polymer ?
#
loop_
_entity_poly.entity_id
_entity_poly.type
_entity_poly.pdbx_seq_one_letter_code
_entity_poly.pdbx_strand_id
1 'polypeptide(L)'
;MRDDWVCVRCCRVDDAAGTVKSTVFINDVAFEVPVGPFNVREAFGVEAVLVYSSGHPVPTDDWGLTLHSLRHGASYYLVNRQMMDLIETLKHEAEEMEEEL
;
A
#
# COMPACT_ATOMS: atom_id res chain seq x y z
N MET A 1 -1.57 22.51 -23.35
CA MET A 1 -2.89 22.59 -22.69
C MET A 1 -3.37 21.15 -22.44
N ARG A 2 -2.62 20.42 -21.60
CA ARG A 2 -2.84 19.00 -21.31
C ARG A 2 -2.47 18.76 -19.85
N ASP A 3 -3.49 18.42 -19.08
CA ASP A 3 -3.50 17.41 -18.00
C ASP A 3 -2.72 17.69 -16.70
N ASP A 4 -2.96 18.84 -16.09
CA ASP A 4 -2.62 19.13 -14.68
C ASP A 4 -3.70 18.61 -13.69
N TRP A 5 -4.36 17.49 -14.00
CA TRP A 5 -5.55 16.99 -13.29
C TRP A 5 -5.38 15.64 -12.58
N VAL A 6 -4.16 15.14 -12.43
CA VAL A 6 -3.91 13.95 -11.61
C VAL A 6 -3.47 14.37 -10.20
N CYS A 7 -4.47 14.60 -9.35
CA CYS A 7 -4.38 14.40 -7.90
C CYS A 7 -3.54 15.37 -7.04
N VAL A 8 -3.59 16.69 -7.27
CA VAL A 8 -2.97 17.69 -6.36
C VAL A 8 -3.97 18.33 -5.38
N ARG A 9 -5.29 18.16 -5.58
CA ARG A 9 -6.31 18.90 -4.80
C ARG A 9 -6.89 18.17 -3.58
N CYS A 10 -6.67 16.87 -3.38
CA CYS A 10 -7.35 16.13 -2.31
C CYS A 10 -6.67 16.14 -0.92
N CYS A 11 -5.43 16.64 -0.77
CA CYS A 11 -4.66 16.46 0.48
C CYS A 11 -4.22 17.76 1.19
N ARG A 12 -4.85 18.92 0.96
CA ARG A 12 -4.46 20.15 1.67
C ARG A 12 -4.96 20.14 3.12
N VAL A 13 -4.17 19.53 4.00
CA VAL A 13 -4.09 19.91 5.41
C VAL A 13 -2.67 20.44 5.60
N ASP A 14 -2.54 21.76 5.49
CA ASP A 14 -1.30 22.49 5.74
C ASP A 14 -1.03 22.48 7.25
N ASP A 15 -0.19 21.55 7.73
CA ASP A 15 0.33 21.55 9.11
C ASP A 15 1.81 21.97 9.12
N ALA A 16 2.25 22.57 10.22
CA ALA A 16 3.30 23.59 10.34
C ALA A 16 4.76 23.13 10.05
N ALA A 17 4.95 21.99 9.38
CA ALA A 17 6.24 21.46 8.93
C ALA A 17 6.35 21.27 7.40
N GLY A 18 5.33 21.62 6.62
CA GLY A 18 5.38 21.56 5.14
C GLY A 18 5.25 20.15 4.55
N THR A 19 5.01 19.12 5.38
CA THR A 19 4.72 17.76 4.93
C THR A 19 3.22 17.58 4.72
N VAL A 20 2.79 17.52 3.46
CA VAL A 20 1.41 17.19 3.08
C VAL A 20 1.08 15.79 3.62
N LYS A 21 -0.07 15.63 4.27
CA LYS A 21 -0.56 14.34 4.79
C LYS A 21 -1.76 13.84 4.01
N SER A 22 -1.92 12.53 3.92
CA SER A 22 -3.07 11.85 3.35
C SER A 22 -3.72 10.96 4.41
N THR A 23 -5.05 10.94 4.44
CA THR A 23 -5.78 9.97 5.23
C THR A 23 -5.94 8.68 4.42
N VAL A 24 -5.61 7.55 5.03
CA VAL A 24 -5.76 6.20 4.47
C VAL A 24 -6.49 5.33 5.49
N PHE A 25 -7.12 4.25 5.06
CA PHE A 25 -7.76 3.30 5.97
C PHE A 25 -6.92 2.03 6.02
N ILE A 26 -6.44 1.64 7.19
CA ILE A 26 -5.69 0.39 7.38
C ILE A 26 -6.48 -0.46 8.37
N ASN A 27 -6.93 -1.64 7.94
CA ASN A 27 -7.87 -2.48 8.70
C ASN A 27 -9.10 -1.68 9.18
N ASP A 28 -9.71 -0.90 8.28
CA ASP A 28 -10.87 -0.03 8.55
C ASP A 28 -10.64 1.11 9.56
N VAL A 29 -9.42 1.29 10.06
CA VAL A 29 -9.05 2.42 10.92
C VAL A 29 -8.41 3.52 10.08
N ALA A 30 -8.86 4.77 10.27
CA ALA A 30 -8.30 5.93 9.57
C ALA A 30 -6.93 6.31 10.15
N PHE A 31 -5.92 6.39 9.29
CA PHE A 31 -4.56 6.81 9.61
C PHE A 31 -4.15 8.01 8.76
N GLU A 32 -3.53 9.00 9.39
CA GLU A 32 -2.88 10.11 8.68
C GLU A 32 -1.42 9.79 8.43
N VAL A 33 -1.07 9.63 7.15
CA VAL A 33 0.29 9.29 6.72
C VAL A 33 0.88 10.43 5.88
N PRO A 34 2.21 10.64 5.89
CA PRO A 34 2.83 11.61 5.00
C PRO A 34 2.57 11.21 3.53
N VAL A 35 2.36 12.21 2.67
CA VAL A 35 2.33 12.01 1.22
C VAL A 35 3.75 11.69 0.76
N GLY A 36 3.99 10.42 0.44
CA GLY A 36 5.29 9.94 0.03
C GLY A 36 5.48 8.46 0.34
N PRO A 37 6.72 7.95 0.18
CA PRO A 37 7.09 6.63 0.64
C PRO A 37 6.78 6.45 2.12
N PHE A 38 6.11 5.35 2.46
CA PHE A 38 5.67 5.04 3.82
C PHE A 38 6.36 3.78 4.32
N ASN A 39 6.96 3.83 5.50
CA ASN A 39 7.67 2.69 6.06
C ASN A 39 6.70 1.77 6.82
N VAL A 40 6.23 0.73 6.14
CA VAL A 40 5.26 -0.23 6.68
C VAL A 40 5.88 -1.01 7.83
N ARG A 41 7.16 -1.37 7.73
CA ARG A 41 7.83 -2.17 8.75
C ARG A 41 8.07 -1.42 10.03
N GLU A 42 8.43 -0.15 9.93
CA GLU A 42 8.60 0.71 11.10
C GLU A 42 7.26 1.00 11.79
N ALA A 43 6.19 1.16 11.02
CA ALA A 43 4.86 1.44 11.56
C ALA A 43 4.15 0.21 12.15
N PHE A 44 4.28 -0.96 11.51
CA PHE A 44 3.46 -2.14 11.80
C PHE A 44 4.26 -3.42 12.09
N GLY A 45 5.58 -3.41 11.89
CA GLY A 45 6.47 -4.54 12.18
C GLY A 45 7.06 -5.20 10.93
N VAL A 46 8.14 -5.96 11.11
CA VAL A 46 8.97 -6.52 10.02
C VAL A 46 8.20 -7.47 9.09
N GLU A 47 7.25 -8.22 9.65
CA GLU A 47 6.44 -9.18 8.91
C GLU A 47 5.14 -8.57 8.35
N ALA A 48 4.92 -7.27 8.52
CA ALA A 48 3.71 -6.62 8.03
C ALA A 48 3.83 -6.30 6.53
N VAL A 49 2.84 -6.75 5.76
CA VAL A 49 2.66 -6.38 4.36
C VAL A 49 1.32 -5.65 4.23
N LEU A 50 1.31 -4.49 3.59
CA LEU A 50 0.07 -3.81 3.23
C LEU A 50 -0.48 -4.40 1.93
N VAL A 51 -1.78 -4.62 1.88
CA VAL A 51 -2.49 -5.17 0.72
C VAL A 51 -3.61 -4.20 0.38
N TYR A 52 -3.79 -3.90 -0.90
CA TYR A 52 -4.94 -3.15 -1.37
C TYR A 52 -6.24 -3.91 -1.08
N SER A 53 -7.34 -3.19 -0.94
CA SER A 53 -8.68 -3.81 -0.92
C SER A 53 -8.99 -4.69 -2.15
N SER A 54 -8.27 -4.54 -3.26
CA SER A 54 -8.33 -5.43 -4.42
C SER A 54 -7.63 -6.79 -4.24
N GLY A 55 -6.94 -7.01 -3.12
CA GLY A 55 -6.21 -8.24 -2.81
C GLY A 55 -4.77 -8.29 -3.31
N HIS A 56 -4.24 -7.21 -3.89
CA HIS A 56 -2.85 -7.14 -4.36
C HIS A 56 -1.93 -6.53 -3.29
N PRO A 57 -0.72 -7.06 -3.06
CA PRO A 57 0.23 -6.47 -2.12
C PRO A 57 0.69 -5.09 -2.63
N VAL A 58 0.92 -4.17 -1.69
CA VAL A 58 1.52 -2.87 -1.97
C VAL A 58 3.01 -3.09 -2.21
N PRO A 59 3.56 -2.62 -3.35
CA PRO A 59 4.98 -2.77 -3.62
C PRO A 59 5.82 -2.02 -2.57
N THR A 60 6.66 -2.77 -1.85
CA THR A 60 7.62 -2.27 -0.87
C THR A 60 9.02 -2.74 -1.22
N ASP A 61 10.03 -1.97 -0.84
CA ASP A 61 11.43 -2.38 -0.93
C ASP A 61 11.84 -3.39 0.16
N ASP A 62 13.11 -3.77 0.18
CA ASP A 62 13.69 -4.69 1.18
C ASP A 62 13.61 -4.18 2.61
N TRP A 63 13.44 -2.87 2.82
CA TRP A 63 13.33 -2.21 4.12
C TRP A 63 11.88 -2.02 4.56
N GLY A 64 10.89 -2.33 3.70
CA GLY A 64 9.48 -2.15 3.96
C GLY A 64 8.95 -0.75 3.61
N LEU A 65 9.72 0.04 2.86
CA LEU A 65 9.32 1.35 2.38
C LEU A 65 8.47 1.18 1.10
N THR A 66 7.30 1.80 1.05
CA THR A 66 6.45 1.74 -0.14
C THR A 66 7.12 2.43 -1.33
N LEU A 67 7.11 1.79 -2.50
CA LEU A 67 7.66 2.36 -3.73
C LEU A 67 6.83 3.54 -4.24
N HIS A 68 5.55 3.55 -3.90
CA HIS A 68 4.60 4.60 -4.26
C HIS A 68 3.90 5.13 -3.01
N SER A 69 3.47 6.38 -3.06
CA SER A 69 2.66 6.96 -1.97
C SER A 69 1.35 6.22 -1.80
N LEU A 70 0.93 6.03 -0.55
CA LEU A 70 -0.39 5.49 -0.26
C LEU A 70 -1.47 6.45 -0.80
N ARG A 71 -2.49 5.88 -1.45
CA ARG A 71 -3.54 6.64 -2.10
C ARG A 71 -4.50 7.19 -1.03
N HIS A 72 -4.69 8.50 -1.03
CA HIS A 72 -5.65 9.16 -0.16
C HIS A 72 -7.05 8.53 -0.29
N GLY A 73 -7.66 8.20 0.85
CA GLY A 73 -8.98 7.58 0.94
C GLY A 73 -9.04 6.11 0.54
N ALA A 74 -7.91 5.47 0.20
CA ALA A 74 -7.90 4.04 -0.09
C ALA A 74 -7.84 3.20 1.19
N SER A 75 -8.40 1.99 1.09
CA SER A 75 -8.37 0.98 2.15
C SER A 75 -7.31 -0.08 1.88
N TYR A 76 -6.55 -0.37 2.91
CA TYR A 76 -5.47 -1.34 2.95
C TYR A 76 -5.67 -2.30 4.12
N TYR A 77 -5.12 -3.50 4.00
CA TYR A 77 -5.16 -4.52 5.03
C TYR A 77 -3.75 -5.00 5.35
N LEU A 78 -3.49 -5.23 6.64
CA LEU A 78 -2.24 -5.82 7.09
C LEU A 78 -2.33 -7.33 7.01
N VAL A 79 -1.39 -7.94 6.29
CA VAL A 79 -1.25 -9.38 6.19
C VAL A 79 0.18 -9.75 6.59
N ASN A 80 0.34 -10.91 7.22
CA ASN A 80 1.67 -11.40 7.56
C ASN A 80 2.41 -11.83 6.28
N ARG A 81 3.68 -11.43 6.16
CA ARG A 81 4.54 -11.74 5.02
C ARG A 81 4.60 -13.24 4.73
N GLN A 82 4.72 -14.07 5.76
CA GLN A 82 4.74 -15.52 5.61
C GLN A 82 3.48 -16.04 4.92
N MET A 83 2.32 -15.47 5.23
CA MET A 83 1.06 -15.83 4.59
C MET A 83 1.01 -15.37 3.13
N MET A 84 1.52 -14.17 2.83
CA MET A 84 1.60 -13.67 1.45
C MET A 84 2.53 -14.49 0.58
N ASP A 85 3.71 -14.85 1.08
CA ASP A 85 4.67 -15.69 0.35
C ASP A 85 4.07 -17.07 0.03
N LEU A 86 3.29 -17.64 0.95
CA LEU A 86 2.54 -18.89 0.73
C LEU A 86 1.45 -18.74 -0.34
N ILE A 87 0.69 -17.65 -0.30
CA ILE A 87 -0.37 -17.38 -1.29
C ILE A 87 0.23 -17.16 -2.68
N GLU A 88 1.33 -16.42 -2.80
CA GLU A 88 2.01 -16.22 -4.08
C GLU A 88 2.56 -17.52 -4.65
N THR A 89 3.10 -18.39 -3.79
CA THR A 89 3.55 -19.74 -4.19
C THR A 89 2.38 -20.57 -4.74
N LEU A 90 1.26 -20.61 -4.01
CA LEU A 90 0.08 -21.37 -4.42
C LEU A 90 -0.59 -20.81 -5.68
N LYS A 91 -0.51 -19.48 -5.89
CA LYS A 91 -1.01 -18.84 -7.11
C LYS A 91 -0.19 -19.26 -8.33
N HIS A 92 1.14 -19.28 -8.21
CA HIS A 92 2.02 -19.75 -9.27
C HIS A 92 1.72 -21.22 -9.62
N GLU A 93 1.54 -22.09 -8.62
CA GLU A 93 1.19 -23.49 -8.84
C GLU A 93 -0.19 -23.67 -9.49
N ALA A 94 -1.15 -22.79 -9.21
CA ALA A 94 -2.49 -22.83 -9.80
C ALA A 94 -2.52 -22.35 -11.26
N GLU A 95 -1.76 -21.32 -11.59
CA GLU A 95 -1.65 -20.81 -12.97
C GLU A 95 -0.94 -21.82 -13.90
N GLU A 96 0.04 -22.58 -13.38
CA GLU A 96 0.69 -23.67 -14.14
C GLU A 96 -0.26 -24.83 -14.48
N MET A 97 -1.31 -25.04 -13.70
CA MET A 97 -2.32 -26.09 -13.97
C MET A 97 -3.39 -25.66 -14.99
N GLU A 98 -3.63 -24.37 -15.18
CA GLU A 98 -4.64 -23.88 -16.12
C GLU A 98 -4.10 -23.81 -17.57
N GLU A 99 -2.77 -23.76 -17.76
CA GLU A 99 -2.13 -23.77 -19.09
C GLU A 99 -1.97 -25.20 -19.70
N GLU A 100 -2.22 -26.27 -18.92
CA GLU A 100 -2.20 -27.67 -19.40
C GLU A 100 -3.56 -28.21 -19.88
N LEU A 101 -4.62 -27.38 -19.95
CA LEU A 101 -5.97 -27.77 -20.41
C LEU A 101 -6.38 -27.09 -21.73
#